data_AF-A0A6L7CQ46-F1
#
_entry.id   AF-A0A6L7CQ46-F1
#
_cell.length_a   1.000
_cell.length_b   1.000
_cell.length_c   1.000
_cell.angle_alpha   90.00
_cell.angle_beta   90.00
_cell.angle_gamma   90.00
#
_symmetry.space_group_name_H-M   'P 1'
#
loop_
_entity.id
_entity.type
_entity.pdbx_description
1 polymer ?
#
loop_
_entity_poly.entity_id
_entity_poly.type
_entity_poly.pdbx_seq_one_letter_code
_entity_poly.pdbx_strand_id
1 'polypeptide(L)'
;MFNFAVSRESLLSGFQWFFFIFCNTVVVPPTLLSAFQLPQSSLLTLTQYAFLATALACFAQVFCGHRRAIMEGPGGLWWGTILTITLGEASRGTPINDIATSLAVGIALSGVLTMLIGFSGLGHRLARLFTPSVMVLFMLMLGAQLTTIFFKGMLGLPFGIADP
;
A
#
# COMPACT_ATOMS: atom_id res chain seq x y z
N MET A 1 -3.57 15.78 -27.19
CA MET A 1 -3.55 14.57 -28.04
C MET A 1 -2.61 13.56 -27.39
N PHE A 2 -3.13 12.41 -26.96
CA PHE A 2 -2.31 11.33 -26.42
C PHE A 2 -1.63 10.62 -27.59
N ASN A 3 -0.31 10.77 -27.73
CA ASN A 3 0.45 10.06 -28.76
C ASN A 3 0.95 8.75 -28.16
N PHE A 4 0.13 7.70 -28.22
CA PHE A 4 0.50 6.36 -27.75
C PHE A 4 1.36 5.67 -28.81
N ALA A 5 2.64 5.98 -28.84
CA ALA A 5 3.61 5.23 -29.63
C ALA A 5 3.93 3.92 -28.89
N VAL A 6 3.28 2.83 -29.27
CA VAL A 6 3.53 1.50 -28.69
C VAL A 6 4.74 0.89 -29.40
N SER A 7 5.92 0.98 -28.77
CA SER A 7 7.13 0.29 -29.25
C SER A 7 7.22 -1.12 -28.64
N ARG A 8 8.02 -2.00 -29.24
CA ARG A 8 8.31 -3.34 -28.67
C ARG A 8 8.93 -3.22 -27.27
N GLU A 9 9.77 -2.23 -27.06
CA GLU A 9 10.41 -1.95 -25.76
C GLU A 9 9.38 -1.52 -24.70
N SER A 10 8.39 -0.70 -25.10
CA SER A 10 7.29 -0.29 -24.21
C SER A 10 6.39 -1.46 -23.84
N LEU A 11 6.15 -2.41 -24.76
CA LEU A 11 5.38 -3.62 -24.47
C LEU A 11 6.13 -4.55 -23.51
N LEU A 12 7.41 -4.81 -23.75
CA LEU A 12 8.24 -5.65 -22.88
C LEU A 12 8.38 -5.03 -21.48
N SER A 13 8.61 -3.72 -21.40
CA SER A 13 8.70 -3.00 -20.14
C SER A 13 7.36 -3.00 -19.40
N GLY A 14 6.24 -2.78 -20.11
CA GLY A 14 4.91 -2.85 -19.54
C GLY A 14 4.58 -4.23 -18.98
N PHE A 15 4.99 -5.29 -19.69
CA PHE A 15 4.83 -6.67 -19.22
C PHE A 15 5.67 -6.96 -17.96
N GLN A 16 6.92 -6.50 -17.93
CA GLN A 16 7.77 -6.61 -16.73
C GLN A 16 7.14 -5.89 -15.53
N TRP A 17 6.69 -4.65 -15.72
CA TRP A 17 6.06 -3.86 -14.67
C TRP A 17 4.73 -4.46 -14.20
N PHE A 18 3.96 -5.07 -15.11
CA PHE A 18 2.76 -5.81 -14.75
C PHE A 18 3.08 -6.94 -13.77
N PHE A 19 4.08 -7.78 -14.06
CA PHE A 19 4.48 -8.86 -13.14
C PHE A 19 5.01 -8.34 -11.81
N PHE A 20 5.77 -7.24 -11.83
CA PHE A 20 6.26 -6.62 -10.60
C PHE A 20 5.11 -6.16 -9.69
N ILE A 21 4.13 -5.44 -10.23
CA ILE A 21 2.95 -4.97 -9.48
C ILE A 21 2.04 -6.14 -9.10
N PHE A 22 1.91 -7.15 -9.96
CA PHE A 22 1.16 -8.37 -9.66
C PHE A 22 1.69 -9.07 -8.41
N CYS A 23 3.00 -9.34 -8.37
CA CYS A 23 3.63 -9.98 -7.21
C CYS A 23 3.48 -9.13 -5.95
N ASN A 24 3.55 -7.80 -6.07
CA ASN A 24 3.34 -6.91 -4.93
C ASN A 24 1.88 -6.92 -4.43
N THR A 25 0.91 -7.00 -5.34
CA THR A 25 -0.52 -6.90 -5.02
C THR A 25 -1.09 -8.22 -4.49
N VAL A 26 -0.66 -9.36 -5.04
CA VAL A 26 -1.22 -10.68 -4.72
C VAL A 26 -0.93 -11.15 -3.29
N VAL A 27 0.12 -10.61 -2.65
CA VAL A 27 0.51 -10.97 -1.27
C VAL A 27 -0.40 -10.30 -0.24
N VAL A 28 -1.07 -9.19 -0.59
CA VAL A 28 -1.88 -8.41 0.35
C VAL A 28 -3.13 -9.17 0.82
N PRO A 29 -3.98 -9.75 -0.05
CA PRO A 29 -5.20 -10.43 0.38
C PRO A 29 -4.98 -11.61 1.34
N PRO A 30 -4.05 -12.56 1.10
CA PRO A 30 -3.76 -13.63 2.05
C PRO A 30 -3.27 -13.12 3.40
N THR A 31 -2.48 -12.03 3.39
CA THR A 31 -1.96 -11.42 4.62
C THR A 31 -3.09 -10.82 5.46
N LEU A 32 -4.03 -10.11 4.83
CA LEU A 32 -5.22 -9.58 5.51
C LEU A 32 -6.13 -10.70 6.02
N LEU A 33 -6.31 -11.76 5.24
CA LEU A 33 -7.09 -12.93 5.62
C LEU A 33 -6.56 -13.54 6.93
N SER A 34 -5.24 -13.75 7.01
CA SER A 34 -4.56 -14.29 8.19
C SER A 34 -4.60 -13.31 9.36
N ALA A 35 -4.32 -12.03 9.13
CA ALA A 35 -4.24 -11.03 10.19
C ALA A 35 -5.59 -10.78 10.89
N PHE A 36 -6.69 -10.84 10.14
CA PHE A 36 -8.05 -10.58 10.63
C PHE A 36 -8.89 -11.84 10.83
N GLN A 37 -8.30 -13.03 10.68
CA GLN A 37 -8.99 -14.32 10.78
C GLN A 37 -10.28 -14.40 9.94
N LEU A 38 -10.24 -13.81 8.73
CA LEU A 38 -11.40 -13.75 7.85
C LEU A 38 -11.70 -15.12 7.22
N PRO A 39 -12.97 -15.42 6.91
CA PRO A 39 -13.33 -16.66 6.24
C PRO A 39 -12.72 -16.73 4.84
N GLN A 40 -12.27 -17.91 4.44
CA GLN A 40 -11.54 -18.16 3.18
C GLN A 40 -12.34 -17.77 1.93
N SER A 41 -13.68 -17.74 2.02
CA SER A 41 -14.56 -17.21 0.98
C SER A 41 -14.29 -15.73 0.63
N SER A 42 -13.74 -14.95 1.56
CA SER A 42 -13.42 -13.54 1.37
C SER A 42 -12.15 -13.32 0.55
N LEU A 43 -11.29 -14.34 0.41
CA LEU A 43 -10.00 -14.22 -0.26
C LEU A 43 -10.15 -13.78 -1.72
N LEU A 44 -11.11 -14.36 -2.45
CA LEU A 44 -11.39 -14.01 -3.84
C LEU A 44 -11.83 -12.55 -3.97
N THR A 45 -12.76 -12.12 -3.12
CA THR A 45 -13.28 -10.76 -3.10
C THR A 45 -12.19 -9.73 -2.78
N LEU A 46 -11.36 -10.00 -1.76
CA LEU A 46 -10.23 -9.14 -1.39
C LEU A 46 -9.21 -9.05 -2.53
N THR A 47 -8.93 -10.16 -3.20
CA THR A 47 -8.01 -10.19 -4.34
C THR A 47 -8.54 -9.36 -5.50
N GLN A 48 -9.82 -9.52 -5.85
CA GLN A 48 -10.46 -8.73 -6.91
C GLN A 48 -10.42 -7.23 -6.60
N TYR A 49 -10.76 -6.82 -5.37
CA TYR A 49 -10.71 -5.41 -4.99
C TYR A 49 -9.29 -4.85 -4.98
N ALA A 50 -8.29 -5.62 -4.53
CA ALA A 50 -6.89 -5.18 -4.54
C ALA A 50 -6.41 -4.88 -5.96
N PHE A 51 -6.68 -5.78 -6.91
CA PHE A 51 -6.32 -5.58 -8.32
C PHE A 51 -7.11 -4.45 -8.98
N LEU A 52 -8.42 -4.39 -8.75
CA LEU A 52 -9.28 -3.38 -9.36
C LEU A 52 -8.94 -1.98 -8.85
N ALA A 53 -8.76 -1.81 -7.54
CA ALA A 53 -8.36 -0.54 -6.95
C ALA A 53 -6.99 -0.07 -7.47
N THR A 54 -6.02 -0.99 -7.56
CA THR A 54 -4.69 -0.69 -8.10
C THR A 54 -4.75 -0.28 -9.58
N ALA A 55 -5.55 -0.98 -10.39
CA ALA A 55 -5.75 -0.63 -11.80
C ALA A 55 -6.40 0.75 -11.96
N LEU A 56 -7.43 1.06 -11.16
CA LEU A 56 -8.07 2.38 -11.16
C LEU A 56 -7.10 3.49 -10.73
N ALA A 57 -6.27 3.25 -9.71
CA ALA A 57 -5.24 4.20 -9.27
C ALA A 57 -4.20 4.46 -10.38
N CYS A 58 -3.70 3.40 -11.03
CA CYS A 58 -2.81 3.54 -12.18
C CYS A 58 -3.45 4.34 -13.32
N PHE A 59 -4.71 4.08 -13.66
CA PHE A 59 -5.42 4.87 -14.67
C PHE A 59 -5.57 6.34 -14.25
N ALA A 60 -5.95 6.60 -13.00
CA ALA A 60 -6.03 7.96 -12.48
C ALA A 60 -4.68 8.70 -12.58
N GLN A 61 -3.57 8.01 -12.28
CA GLN A 61 -2.22 8.56 -12.40
C GLN A 61 -1.81 8.86 -13.86
N VAL A 62 -2.23 8.03 -14.81
CA VAL A 62 -1.99 8.25 -16.25
C VAL A 62 -2.76 9.46 -16.77
N PHE A 63 -4.03 9.63 -16.37
CA PHE A 63 -4.89 10.70 -16.89
C PHE A 63 -4.69 12.03 -16.17
N CYS A 64 -4.62 12.02 -14.84
CA CYS A 64 -4.61 13.22 -13.99
C CYS A 64 -3.26 13.48 -13.31
N GLY A 65 -2.36 12.50 -13.31
CA GLY A 65 -1.10 12.56 -12.56
C GLY A 65 0.08 13.13 -13.34
N HIS A 66 1.28 12.83 -12.85
CA HIS A 66 2.55 13.38 -13.36
C HIS A 66 2.94 12.92 -14.77
N ARG A 67 2.14 12.04 -15.41
CA ARG A 67 2.41 11.46 -16.74
C ARG A 67 3.76 10.75 -16.85
N ARG A 68 4.31 10.32 -15.72
CA ARG A 68 5.51 9.47 -15.65
C ARG A 68 5.07 8.01 -15.55
N ALA A 69 5.94 7.09 -15.95
CA ALA A 69 5.74 5.65 -15.78
C ALA A 69 5.90 5.24 -14.31
N ILE A 70 5.04 5.79 -13.45
CA ILE A 70 4.94 5.46 -12.03
C ILE A 70 3.70 4.57 -11.91
N MET A 71 3.93 3.32 -11.55
CA MET A 71 2.86 2.36 -11.29
C MET A 71 2.40 2.52 -9.85
N GLU A 72 1.11 2.72 -9.67
CA GLU A 72 0.50 2.67 -8.35
C GLU A 72 0.40 1.21 -7.88
N GLY A 73 0.51 1.00 -6.58
CA GLY A 73 0.43 -0.31 -5.97
C GLY A 73 0.26 -0.19 -4.46
N PRO A 74 -0.01 -1.30 -3.76
CA PRO A 74 -0.10 -1.29 -2.30
C PRO A 74 1.17 -0.72 -1.66
N GLY A 75 1.03 0.42 -0.99
CA GLY A 75 2.14 1.09 -0.33
C GLY A 75 2.68 0.25 0.82
N GLY A 76 3.87 -0.35 0.64
CA GLY A 76 4.52 -1.21 1.61
C GLY A 76 4.51 -0.64 3.04
N LEU A 77 4.95 0.60 3.20
CA LEU A 77 4.96 1.28 4.50
C LEU A 77 3.57 1.29 5.16
N TRP A 78 2.54 1.66 4.40
CA TRP A 78 1.24 1.99 4.95
C TRP A 78 0.48 0.78 5.47
N TRP A 79 0.51 -0.35 4.76
CA TRP A 79 -0.21 -1.53 5.22
C TRP A 79 0.41 -2.10 6.51
N GLY A 80 1.74 -2.06 6.64
CA GLY A 80 2.42 -2.51 7.87
C GLY A 80 2.06 -1.65 9.08
N THR A 81 2.01 -0.33 8.90
CA THR A 81 1.55 0.60 9.95
C THR A 81 0.08 0.38 10.30
N ILE A 82 -0.79 0.24 9.30
CA ILE A 82 -2.22 0.00 9.49
C ILE A 82 -2.47 -1.28 10.30
N LEU A 83 -1.82 -2.38 9.95
CA LEU A 83 -1.93 -3.63 10.70
C LEU A 83 -1.42 -3.47 12.13
N THR A 84 -0.26 -2.83 12.31
CA THR A 84 0.31 -2.60 13.65
C THR A 84 -0.65 -1.82 14.55
N ILE A 85 -1.24 -0.73 14.04
CA ILE A 85 -2.22 0.07 14.78
C ILE A 85 -3.48 -0.74 15.07
N THR A 86 -3.99 -1.45 14.06
CA THR A 86 -5.25 -2.21 14.21
C THR A 86 -5.12 -3.32 15.24
N LEU A 87 -4.01 -4.07 15.20
CA LEU A 87 -3.72 -5.12 16.18
C LEU A 87 -3.47 -4.53 17.58
N GLY A 88 -2.79 -3.39 17.65
CA GLY A 88 -2.56 -2.67 18.91
C GLY A 88 -3.86 -2.21 19.57
N GLU A 89 -4.74 -1.55 18.82
CA GLU A 89 -6.03 -1.08 19.34
C GLU A 89 -6.98 -2.25 19.65
N ALA A 90 -7.03 -3.27 18.79
CA ALA A 90 -7.82 -4.48 19.05
C ALA A 90 -7.40 -5.16 20.37
N SER A 91 -6.10 -5.19 20.70
CA SER A 91 -5.61 -5.72 21.98
C SER A 91 -6.08 -4.92 23.21
N ARG A 92 -6.49 -3.67 23.01
CA ARG A 92 -7.06 -2.79 24.04
C ARG A 92 -8.58 -2.92 24.15
N GLY A 93 -9.19 -3.80 23.36
CA GLY A 93 -10.63 -4.07 23.37
C GLY A 93 -11.48 -3.11 22.53
N THR A 94 -10.88 -2.26 21.69
CA THR A 94 -11.66 -1.39 20.80
C THR A 94 -12.33 -2.21 19.68
N PRO A 95 -13.62 -2.01 19.40
CA PRO A 95 -14.31 -2.72 18.33
C PRO A 95 -13.66 -2.48 16.96
N ILE A 96 -13.54 -3.54 16.16
CA ILE A 96 -12.84 -3.47 14.86
C ILE A 96 -13.49 -2.50 13.86
N ASN A 97 -14.81 -2.33 13.94
CA ASN A 97 -15.56 -1.39 13.10
C ASN A 97 -15.20 0.08 13.43
N ASP A 98 -14.95 0.38 14.70
CA ASP A 98 -14.55 1.72 15.14
C ASP A 98 -13.12 2.03 14.69
N ILE A 99 -12.22 1.03 14.77
CA ILE A 99 -10.86 1.14 14.23
C ILE A 99 -10.90 1.37 12.72
N ALA A 100 -11.67 0.56 11.98
CA ALA A 100 -11.79 0.64 10.54
C ALA A 100 -12.34 2.00 10.08
N THR A 101 -13.36 2.51 10.77
CA THR A 101 -13.95 3.83 10.48
C THR A 101 -12.95 4.95 10.78
N SER A 102 -12.28 4.90 11.92
CA SER A 102 -11.26 5.88 12.31
C SER A 102 -10.10 5.90 11.31
N LEU A 103 -9.66 4.72 10.87
CA LEU A 103 -8.61 4.58 9.88
C LEU A 103 -9.03 5.10 8.51
N ALA A 104 -10.25 4.80 8.06
CA ALA A 104 -10.79 5.29 6.80
C ALA A 104 -10.85 6.83 6.77
N VAL A 105 -11.34 7.45 7.85
CA VAL A 105 -11.36 8.91 7.99
C VAL A 105 -9.94 9.48 8.03
N GLY A 106 -9.03 8.86 8.79
CA GLY A 106 -7.63 9.28 8.87
C GLY A 106 -6.92 9.23 7.51
N ILE A 107 -7.14 8.17 6.73
CA ILE A 107 -6.59 8.02 5.37
C ILE A 107 -7.18 9.10 4.45
N ALA A 108 -8.49 9.34 4.51
CA ALA A 108 -9.14 10.37 3.70
C ALA A 108 -8.60 11.78 4.02
N LEU A 109 -8.47 12.12 5.31
CA LEU A 109 -7.90 13.39 5.77
C LEU A 109 -6.43 13.54 5.36
N SER A 110 -5.64 12.47 5.47
CA SER A 110 -4.25 12.44 5.01
C SER A 110 -4.15 12.68 3.50
N GLY A 111 -5.07 12.10 2.71
CA GLY A 111 -5.18 12.34 1.27
C GLY A 111 -5.45 13.81 0.94
N VAL A 112 -6.43 14.43 1.62
CA VAL A 112 -6.73 15.87 1.47
C VAL A 112 -5.53 16.74 1.85
N LEU A 113 -4.90 16.45 2.99
CA LEU A 113 -3.71 17.17 3.44
C LEU A 113 -2.57 17.06 2.43
N THR A 114 -2.36 15.86 1.86
CA THR A 114 -1.34 15.62 0.84
C THR A 114 -1.62 16.43 -0.42
N MET A 115 -2.88 16.54 -0.86
CA MET A 115 -3.26 17.40 -1.99
C MET A 115 -2.97 18.88 -1.68
N LEU A 116 -3.29 19.36 -0.48
CA LEU A 116 -3.01 20.74 -0.05
C LEU A 116 -1.50 21.05 -0.03
N ILE A 117 -0.67 20.12 0.45
CA ILE A 117 0.80 20.22 0.42
C ILE A 117 1.30 20.26 -1.02
N GLY A 118 0.72 19.44 -1.90
CA GLY A 118 1.00 19.43 -3.33
C GLY A 118 0.71 20.77 -4.01
N PHE A 119 -0.49 21.32 -3.80
CA PHE A 119 -0.91 22.59 -4.40
C PHE A 119 -0.16 23.81 -3.84
N SER A 120 0.22 23.79 -2.55
CA SER A 120 0.96 24.89 -1.93
C SER A 120 2.45 24.93 -2.29
N GLY A 121 2.99 23.90 -2.96
CA GLY A 121 4.41 23.79 -3.27
C GLY A 121 5.31 23.54 -2.04
N LEU A 122 4.71 23.33 -0.86
CA LEU A 122 5.42 23.10 0.40
C LEU A 122 6.26 21.80 0.36
N GLY A 123 5.89 20.86 -0.53
CA GLY A 123 6.63 19.62 -0.76
C GLY A 123 8.12 19.84 -1.03
N HIS A 124 8.52 20.91 -1.73
CA HIS A 124 9.95 21.18 -1.97
C HIS A 124 10.72 21.56 -0.70
N ARG A 125 10.05 22.23 0.26
CA ARG A 125 10.66 22.53 1.57
C ARG A 125 10.73 21.28 2.44
N LEU A 126 9.67 20.47 2.44
CA LEU A 126 9.63 19.20 3.18
C LEU A 126 10.72 18.23 2.71
N ALA A 127 10.96 18.15 1.40
CA ALA A 127 11.98 17.28 0.81
C ALA A 127 13.40 17.53 1.36
N ARG A 128 13.70 18.71 1.90
CA ARG A 128 15.01 19.00 2.52
C ARG A 128 15.26 18.21 3.81
N LEU A 129 14.21 17.73 4.47
CA LEU A 129 14.32 16.87 5.66
C LEU A 129 14.76 15.43 5.29
N PHE A 130 14.51 15.02 4.05
CA PHE A 130 14.75 13.68 3.55
C PHE A 130 16.13 13.59 2.91
N THR A 131 17.18 13.85 3.71
CA THR A 131 18.58 13.79 3.23
C THR A 131 18.95 12.37 2.80
N PRO A 132 19.97 12.18 1.95
CA PRO A 132 20.37 10.84 1.47
C PRO A 132 20.60 9.83 2.60
N SER A 133 21.25 10.25 3.70
CA SER A 133 21.48 9.40 4.87
C SER A 133 20.18 8.96 5.55
N VAL A 134 19.21 9.88 5.71
CA VAL A 134 17.89 9.57 6.27
C VAL A 134 17.15 8.60 5.36
N MET A 135 17.25 8.78 4.04
CA MET A 135 16.62 7.89 3.06
C MET A 135 17.19 6.48 3.06
N VAL A 136 18.51 6.33 3.19
CA VAL A 136 19.11 5.01 3.31
C VAL A 136 18.62 4.29 4.56
N LEU A 137 18.66 4.95 5.72
CA LEU A 137 18.21 4.34 6.97
C LEU A 137 16.70 4.02 6.93
N PHE A 138 15.90 4.94 6.40
CA PHE A 138 14.46 4.76 6.24
C PHE A 138 14.14 3.57 5.34
N MET A 139 14.76 3.48 4.15
CA MET A 139 14.53 2.39 3.21
C MET A 139 15.01 1.04 3.77
N LEU A 140 16.11 1.02 4.53
CA LEU A 140 16.59 -0.17 5.22
C LEU A 140 15.59 -0.67 6.27
N MET A 141 15.15 0.22 7.16
CA MET A 141 14.18 -0.10 8.21
C MET A 141 12.83 -0.53 7.63
N LEU A 142 12.37 0.15 6.58
CA LEU A 142 11.16 -0.20 5.86
C LEU A 142 11.25 -1.61 5.26
N GLY A 143 12.36 -1.95 4.60
CA GLY A 143 12.60 -3.28 4.07
C GLY A 143 12.56 -4.37 5.15
N ALA A 144 13.23 -4.13 6.28
CA ALA A 144 13.24 -5.06 7.43
C ALA A 144 11.83 -5.27 8.02
N GLN A 145 11.07 -4.19 8.20
CA GLN A 145 9.69 -4.25 8.70
C GLN A 145 8.80 -5.05 7.75
N LEU A 146 8.81 -4.72 6.46
CA LEU A 146 7.97 -5.38 5.47
C LEU A 146 8.27 -6.86 5.33
N THR A 147 9.54 -7.23 5.37
CA THR A 147 9.97 -8.63 5.32
C THR A 147 9.31 -9.42 6.45
N THR A 148 9.33 -8.90 7.69
CA THR A 148 8.74 -9.61 8.83
C THR A 148 7.23 -9.81 8.67
N ILE A 149 6.51 -8.77 8.24
CA ILE A 149 5.05 -8.83 8.14
C ILE A 149 4.61 -9.73 6.97
N PHE A 150 5.27 -9.63 5.81
CA PHE A 150 4.96 -10.47 4.66
C PHE A 150 5.33 -11.94 4.89
N PHE A 151 6.48 -12.23 5.51
CA PHE A 151 6.84 -13.61 5.84
C PHE A 151 5.80 -14.25 6.77
N LYS A 152 5.35 -13.53 7.80
CA LYS A 152 4.27 -14.01 8.68
C LYS A 152 2.97 -14.24 7.92
N GLY A 153 2.55 -13.27 7.10
CA GLY A 153 1.34 -13.36 6.30
C GLY A 153 1.35 -14.52 5.29
N MET A 154 2.47 -14.74 4.60
CA MET A 154 2.63 -15.81 3.62
C MET A 154 2.70 -17.21 4.26
N LEU A 155 3.32 -17.32 5.45
CA LEU A 155 3.41 -18.57 6.20
C LEU A 155 2.18 -18.84 7.07
N GLY A 156 1.22 -17.91 7.13
CA GLY A 156 0.04 -17.99 7.99
C GLY A 156 0.38 -17.98 9.49
N LEU A 157 1.55 -17.43 9.86
CA LEU A 157 1.99 -17.38 11.25
C LEU A 157 1.25 -16.28 12.02
N PRO A 158 0.91 -16.51 13.31
CA PRO A 158 0.20 -15.52 14.10
C PRO A 158 1.02 -14.24 14.26
N PHE A 159 0.34 -13.09 14.18
CA PHE A 159 0.97 -11.77 14.28
C PHE A 159 1.34 -11.35 15.73
N GLY A 160 1.48 -12.32 16.64
CA GLY A 160 1.81 -12.04 18.05
C GLY A 160 0.60 -11.63 18.89
N ILE A 161 -0.63 -11.84 18.40
CA ILE A 161 -1.81 -11.90 19.26
C ILE A 161 -1.70 -13.23 20.01
N ALA A 162 -1.50 -13.19 21.33
CA ALA A 162 -1.70 -14.36 22.16
C ALA A 162 -3.17 -14.76 22.05
N ASP A 163 -3.43 -16.04 21.77
CA ASP A 163 -4.78 -16.59 21.89
C ASP A 163 -5.34 -16.24 23.28
N PRO A 164 -6.63 -15.86 23.38
CA PRO A 164 -7.27 -15.68 24.68
C PRO A 164 -7.27 -16.97 25.52
#